data_AF-A0A7S4NTN6-F1
#
_entry.id   AF-A0A7S4NTN6-F1
#
_cell.length_a   1.000
_cell.length_b   1.000
_cell.length_c   1.000
_cell.angle_alpha   90.00
_cell.angle_beta   90.00
_cell.angle_gamma   90.00
#
_symmetry.space_group_name_H-M   'P 1'
#
loop_
_entity.id
_entity.type
_entity.pdbx_description
1 polymer ?
#
loop_
_entity_poly.entity_id
_entity_poly.type
_entity_poly.pdbx_seq_one_letter_code
_entity_poly.pdbx_strand_id
1 'polypeptide(L)'
;AEQTEKVWASKLGLKKFHLTLFQDLLELMHTSEVDYTMFFRELSNIPNDFTALSKAFYSAPSEKLIDKWKVWLSEWRKQVSQEDDFARISTQMKKVNPKYTWREWLIIPAYENAANGDYTLLKELQEVFRHPYDEQTTEFENKYYRLRPKELFGVGGVAFYSCSS
;
A
#
# COMPACT_ATOMS: atom_id res chain seq x y z
N ALA A 1 2.80 23.04 0.97
CA ALA A 1 4.08 22.33 1.14
C ALA A 1 4.13 21.63 2.51
N GLU A 2 4.10 22.39 3.62
CA GLU A 2 4.30 21.85 4.98
C GLU A 2 3.31 20.74 5.39
N GLN A 3 2.02 20.87 5.05
CA GLN A 3 1.02 19.84 5.37
C GLN A 3 1.26 18.52 4.60
N THR A 4 1.69 18.62 3.35
CA THR A 4 2.01 17.46 2.50
C THR A 4 3.24 16.73 3.01
N GLU A 5 4.27 17.47 3.41
CA GLU A 5 5.49 16.91 4.00
C GLU A 5 5.20 16.18 5.32
N LYS A 6 4.34 16.73 6.18
CA LYS A 6 3.90 16.07 7.42
C LYS A 6 3.19 14.74 7.14
N VAL A 7 2.34 14.68 6.11
CA VAL A 7 1.68 13.43 5.70
C VAL A 7 2.71 12.40 5.27
N TRP A 8 3.68 12.79 4.42
CA TRP A 8 4.71 11.86 3.95
C TRP A 8 5.65 11.37 5.05
N ALA A 9 6.06 12.27 5.95
CA ALA A 9 6.84 11.90 7.11
C ALA A 9 6.08 10.87 7.97
N SER A 10 4.78 11.12 8.24
CA SER A 10 3.93 10.19 9.01
C SER A 10 3.79 8.82 8.33
N LYS A 11 3.58 8.78 7.01
CA LYS A 11 3.49 7.52 6.25
C LYS A 11 4.79 6.71 6.28
N LEU A 12 5.93 7.39 6.38
CA LEU A 12 7.25 6.78 6.49
C LEU A 12 7.69 6.52 7.94
N GLY A 13 6.90 6.91 8.94
CA GLY A 13 7.27 6.78 10.35
C GLY A 13 8.39 7.72 10.79
N LEU A 14 8.51 8.88 10.15
CA LEU A 14 9.55 9.89 10.41
C LEU A 14 8.97 11.12 11.10
N LYS A 15 9.70 11.71 12.05
CA LYS A 15 9.39 13.02 12.67
C LYS A 15 9.47 14.17 11.70
N LYS A 16 10.44 14.12 10.78
CA LYS A 16 10.69 15.15 9.77
C LYS A 16 10.70 14.53 8.39
N PHE A 17 10.19 15.28 7.42
CA PHE A 17 10.26 14.86 6.03
C PHE A 17 11.70 14.94 5.50
N HIS A 18 12.14 13.86 4.83
CA HIS A 18 13.44 13.78 4.16
C HIS A 18 13.23 13.71 2.65
N LEU A 19 13.45 14.83 1.96
CA LEU A 19 13.14 14.97 0.53
C LEU A 19 13.86 13.93 -0.34
N THR A 20 15.17 13.75 -0.17
CA THR A 20 15.98 12.80 -0.97
C THR A 20 15.50 11.37 -0.77
N LEU A 21 15.30 10.94 0.48
CA LEU A 21 14.80 9.61 0.80
C LEU A 21 13.43 9.33 0.17
N PHE A 22 12.56 10.34 0.14
CA PHE A 22 11.25 10.24 -0.48
C PHE A 22 11.32 10.20 -2.01
N GLN A 23 12.19 11.00 -2.63
CA GLN A 23 12.38 10.98 -4.08
C GLN A 23 12.93 9.64 -4.55
N ASP A 24 13.95 9.11 -3.86
CA ASP A 24 14.51 7.78 -4.13
C ASP A 24 13.45 6.69 -4.01
N LEU A 25 12.57 6.79 -2.99
CA LEU A 25 11.46 5.87 -2.82
C LEU A 25 10.52 5.91 -4.03
N LEU A 26 10.10 7.10 -4.46
CA LEU A 26 9.17 7.24 -5.58
C LEU A 26 9.76 6.68 -6.88
N GLU A 27 11.05 6.91 -7.14
CA GLU A 27 11.74 6.32 -8.30
C GLU A 27 11.75 4.79 -8.23
N LEU A 28 12.07 4.22 -7.06
CA LEU A 28 12.11 2.78 -6.86
C LEU A 28 10.74 2.13 -7.01
N MET A 29 9.70 2.73 -6.43
CA MET A 29 8.32 2.26 -6.55
C MET A 29 7.83 2.31 -8.00
N HIS A 30 8.14 3.39 -8.73
CA HIS A 30 7.78 3.54 -10.13
C HIS A 30 8.48 2.49 -10.99
N THR A 31 9.80 2.35 -10.85
CA THR A 31 10.62 1.44 -11.67
C THR A 31 10.31 -0.03 -11.40
N SER A 32 9.89 -0.36 -10.17
CA SER A 32 9.63 -1.75 -9.77
C SER A 32 8.15 -2.15 -9.87
N GLU A 33 7.29 -1.26 -10.36
CA GLU A 33 5.83 -1.45 -10.44
C GLU A 33 5.26 -2.00 -9.12
N VAL A 34 5.32 -1.19 -8.07
CA VAL A 34 4.84 -1.58 -6.74
C VAL A 34 3.43 -1.05 -6.49
N ASP A 35 2.57 -1.86 -5.89
CA ASP A 35 1.28 -1.37 -5.37
C ASP A 35 1.49 -0.42 -4.20
N TYR A 36 1.00 0.80 -4.36
CA TYR A 36 1.23 1.89 -3.44
C TYR A 36 0.70 1.61 -2.02
N THR A 37 -0.57 1.24 -1.91
CA THR A 37 -1.23 1.01 -0.62
C THR A 37 -0.59 -0.17 0.10
N MET A 38 -0.36 -1.29 -0.61
CA MET A 38 0.25 -2.47 0.00
C MET A 38 1.69 -2.19 0.43
N PHE A 39 2.48 -1.46 -0.36
CA PHE A 39 3.85 -1.12 0.01
C PHE A 39 3.92 -0.36 1.34
N PHE A 40 3.17 0.74 1.47
CA PHE A 40 3.17 1.53 2.70
C PHE A 40 2.61 0.74 3.89
N ARG A 41 1.65 -0.17 3.65
CA ARG A 41 1.15 -1.06 4.70
C ARG A 41 2.22 -2.05 5.15
N GLU A 42 2.92 -2.71 4.24
CA GLU A 42 4.02 -3.64 4.58
C GLU A 42 5.20 -2.91 5.22
N LEU A 43 5.56 -1.71 4.75
CA LEU A 43 6.59 -0.88 5.35
C LEU A 43 6.27 -0.52 6.81
N SER A 44 4.97 -0.42 7.15
CA SER A 44 4.53 -0.17 8.53
C SER A 44 4.86 -1.30 9.50
N ASN A 45 5.27 -2.49 9.01
CA ASN A 45 5.81 -3.57 9.85
C ASN A 45 7.31 -3.40 10.16
N ILE A 46 7.93 -2.31 9.69
CA ILE A 46 9.34 -1.97 9.88
C ILE A 46 10.26 -3.14 9.49
N PRO A 47 10.23 -3.53 8.20
CA PRO A 47 10.93 -4.70 7.72
C PRO A 47 12.45 -4.57 7.94
N ASN A 48 13.08 -5.70 8.30
CA ASN A 48 14.54 -5.79 8.41
C ASN A 48 15.19 -6.06 7.05
N ASP A 49 14.42 -6.59 6.11
CA ASP A 49 14.90 -7.05 4.82
C ASP A 49 13.89 -6.75 3.72
N PHE A 50 14.38 -6.72 2.49
CA PHE A 50 13.56 -6.44 1.31
C PHE A 50 12.47 -7.50 1.05
N THR A 51 12.68 -8.77 1.43
CA THR A 51 11.76 -9.86 1.08
C THR A 51 10.40 -9.68 1.76
N ALA A 52 10.37 -9.03 2.93
CA ALA A 52 9.14 -8.65 3.62
C ALA A 52 8.25 -7.67 2.82
N LEU A 53 8.82 -6.93 1.85
CA LEU A 53 8.08 -6.00 1.00
C LEU A 53 7.54 -6.66 -0.28
N SER A 54 7.98 -7.88 -0.60
CA SER A 54 7.70 -8.56 -1.89
C SER A 54 6.21 -8.68 -2.22
N LYS A 55 5.34 -8.77 -1.20
CA LYS A 55 3.88 -8.87 -1.36
C LYS A 55 3.26 -7.69 -2.13
N ALA A 56 3.93 -6.53 -2.12
CA ALA A 56 3.47 -5.34 -2.82
C ALA A 56 3.90 -5.27 -4.30
N PHE A 57 4.74 -6.19 -4.79
CA PHE A 57 5.34 -6.10 -6.12
C PHE A 57 4.54 -6.92 -7.15
N TYR A 58 4.21 -6.32 -8.30
CA TYR A 58 3.50 -7.03 -9.38
C TYR A 58 4.39 -8.04 -10.13
N SER A 59 5.70 -7.86 -10.05
CA SER A 59 6.72 -8.77 -10.60
C SER A 59 7.96 -8.77 -9.71
N ALA A 60 8.75 -9.85 -9.76
CA ALA A 60 10.01 -9.90 -9.04
C ALA A 60 10.99 -8.88 -9.66
N PRO A 61 11.53 -7.93 -8.88
CA PRO A 61 12.50 -6.97 -9.40
C PRO A 61 13.82 -7.66 -9.76
N SER A 62 14.57 -7.04 -10.68
CA SER A 62 15.92 -7.51 -11.01
C SER A 62 16.86 -7.41 -9.81
N GLU A 63 17.94 -8.20 -9.78
CA GLU A 63 18.95 -8.16 -8.70
C GLU A 63 19.48 -6.74 -8.46
N LYS A 64 19.73 -5.99 -9.53
CA LYS A 64 20.17 -4.59 -9.45
C LYS A 64 19.15 -3.70 -8.72
N LEU A 65 17.85 -3.90 -8.97
CA LEU A 65 16.79 -3.16 -8.27
C LEU A 65 16.67 -3.61 -6.81
N ILE A 66 16.79 -4.91 -6.55
CA ILE A 66 16.81 -5.45 -5.18
C ILE A 66 17.93 -4.80 -4.37
N ASP A 67 19.12 -4.64 -4.93
CA ASP A 67 20.24 -4.01 -4.23
C ASP A 67 19.97 -2.51 -3.95
N LYS A 68 19.39 -1.78 -4.91
CA LYS A 68 18.94 -0.40 -4.64
C LYS A 68 17.89 -0.35 -3.51
N TRP A 69 16.94 -1.28 -3.49
CA TRP A 69 15.94 -1.37 -2.43
C TRP A 69 16.56 -1.67 -1.06
N LYS A 70 17.55 -2.57 -0.99
CA LYS A 70 18.27 -2.85 0.26
C LYS A 70 19.00 -1.61 0.77
N VAL A 71 19.65 -0.85 -0.13
CA VAL A 71 20.30 0.42 0.21
C VAL A 71 19.28 1.41 0.76
N TRP A 72 18.19 1.64 0.03
CA TRP A 72 17.13 2.55 0.45
C TRP A 72 16.51 2.14 1.80
N LEU A 73 16.22 0.85 1.98
CA LEU A 73 15.63 0.33 3.22
C LEU A 73 16.57 0.51 4.42
N SER A 74 17.87 0.29 4.21
CA SER A 74 18.90 0.52 5.23
C SER A 74 18.94 2.00 5.64
N GLU A 75 18.94 2.92 4.67
CA GLU A 75 18.95 4.36 4.96
C GLU A 75 17.65 4.83 5.63
N TRP A 76 16.49 4.40 5.14
CA TRP A 76 15.20 4.69 5.78
C TRP A 76 15.18 4.17 7.21
N ARG A 77 15.60 2.92 7.44
CA ARG A 77 15.61 2.31 8.76
C ARG A 77 16.54 3.04 9.73
N LYS A 78 17.68 3.57 9.27
CA LYS A 78 18.55 4.43 10.10
C LYS A 78 17.82 5.69 10.56
N GLN A 79 17.03 6.33 9.70
CA GLN A 79 16.23 7.50 10.08
C GLN A 79 15.14 7.11 11.08
N VAL A 80 14.46 5.99 10.87
CA VAL A 80 13.44 5.47 11.80
C VAL A 80 14.05 5.05 13.14
N SER A 81 15.22 4.42 13.15
CA SER A 81 15.87 3.92 14.39
C SER A 81 16.42 5.02 15.29
N GLN A 82 16.57 6.24 14.79
CA GLN A 82 16.83 7.41 15.65
C GLN A 82 15.62 7.74 16.55
N GLU A 83 14.48 7.10 16.28
CA GLU A 83 13.28 7.16 17.08
C GLU A 83 13.16 5.82 17.84
N ASP A 84 13.52 5.82 19.13
CA ASP A 84 13.39 4.62 19.96
C ASP A 84 11.94 4.09 20.00
N ASP A 85 11.82 2.75 20.07
CA ASP A 85 10.61 1.91 20.01
C ASP A 85 9.94 1.74 18.63
N PHE A 86 10.44 0.76 17.87
CA PHE A 86 9.83 0.30 16.61
C PHE A 86 8.37 -0.17 16.75
N ALA A 87 7.96 -0.75 17.87
CA ALA A 87 6.59 -1.22 18.03
C ALA A 87 5.60 -0.03 18.06
N ARG A 88 6.00 1.05 18.75
CA ARG A 88 5.24 2.30 18.75
C ARG A 88 5.16 2.91 17.36
N ILE A 89 6.28 3.02 16.65
CA ILE A 89 6.33 3.61 15.29
C ILE A 89 5.46 2.81 14.33
N SER A 90 5.59 1.47 14.36
CA SER A 90 4.77 0.57 13.55
C SER A 90 3.28 0.82 13.78
N THR A 91 2.87 0.93 15.05
CA THR A 91 1.48 1.25 15.42
C THR A 91 1.02 2.60 14.87
N GLN A 92 1.87 3.63 14.87
CA GLN A 92 1.52 4.94 14.29
C GLN A 92 1.42 4.89 12.76
N MET A 93 2.36 4.23 12.10
CA MET A 93 2.34 4.07 10.66
C MET A 93 1.08 3.33 10.19
N LYS A 94 0.67 2.27 10.89
CA LYS A 94 -0.56 1.51 10.57
C LYS A 94 -1.84 2.35 10.67
N LYS A 95 -1.87 3.42 11.48
CA LYS A 95 -3.01 4.33 11.58
C LYS A 95 -3.13 5.31 10.41
N VAL A 96 -2.04 5.56 9.68
CA VAL A 96 -2.01 6.49 8.54
C VAL A 96 -1.85 5.77 7.19
N ASN A 97 -1.40 4.52 7.21
CA ASN A 97 -1.27 3.64 6.06
C ASN A 97 -2.40 2.60 6.06
N PRO A 98 -3.48 2.84 5.28
CA PRO A 98 -4.60 1.92 5.23
C PRO A 98 -4.16 0.58 4.66
N LYS A 99 -4.75 -0.49 5.17
CA LYS A 99 -4.61 -1.84 4.61
C LYS A 99 -5.54 -2.02 3.40
N TYR A 100 -6.74 -1.43 3.46
CA TYR A 100 -7.77 -1.53 2.43
C TYR A 100 -8.07 -0.17 1.84
N THR A 101 -8.19 -0.12 0.51
CA THR A 101 -8.56 1.08 -0.24
C THR A 101 -9.62 0.72 -1.26
N TRP A 102 -10.43 1.69 -1.63
CA TRP A 102 -11.40 1.52 -2.70
C TRP A 102 -10.65 1.33 -4.03
N ARG A 103 -10.83 0.16 -4.66
CA ARG A 103 -10.15 -0.22 -5.91
C ARG A 103 -11.20 -0.67 -6.90
N GLU A 104 -11.32 -0.01 -8.05
CA GLU A 104 -12.36 -0.29 -9.05
C GLU A 104 -12.54 -1.79 -9.33
N TRP A 105 -11.45 -2.51 -9.55
CA TRP A 105 -11.47 -3.96 -9.81
C TRP A 105 -12.02 -4.82 -8.67
N LEU A 106 -12.02 -4.34 -7.42
CA LEU A 106 -12.70 -5.01 -6.30
C LEU A 106 -14.19 -4.68 -6.27
N ILE A 107 -14.58 -3.51 -6.76
CA ILE A 107 -15.93 -2.96 -6.58
C ILE A 107 -16.86 -3.30 -7.74
N ILE A 108 -16.33 -3.36 -8.97
CA ILE A 108 -17.12 -3.61 -10.18
C ILE A 108 -17.97 -4.88 -10.07
N PRO A 109 -17.42 -6.04 -9.65
CA PRO A 109 -18.23 -7.24 -9.46
C PRO A 109 -19.35 -7.06 -8.41
N ALA A 110 -19.12 -6.22 -7.41
CA ALA A 110 -20.13 -5.94 -6.38
C ALA A 110 -21.31 -5.12 -6.93
N TYR A 111 -21.04 -4.18 -7.83
CA TYR A 111 -22.09 -3.42 -8.52
C TYR A 111 -22.85 -4.28 -9.53
N GLU A 112 -22.16 -5.14 -10.27
CA GLU A 112 -22.79 -6.08 -11.20
C GLU A 112 -23.72 -7.06 -10.47
N ASN A 113 -23.29 -7.62 -9.34
CA ASN A 113 -24.14 -8.47 -8.51
C ASN A 113 -25.34 -7.70 -7.95
N ALA A 114 -25.11 -6.48 -7.45
CA ALA A 114 -26.17 -5.65 -6.88
C ALA A 114 -27.22 -5.24 -7.93
N ALA A 115 -26.82 -4.99 -9.17
CA ALA A 115 -27.73 -4.72 -10.28
C ALA A 115 -28.67 -5.91 -10.57
N ASN A 116 -28.22 -7.13 -10.27
CA ASN A 116 -29.03 -8.36 -10.34
C ASN A 116 -29.78 -8.68 -9.03
N GLY A 117 -29.74 -7.77 -8.05
CA GLY A 117 -30.42 -7.91 -6.76
C GLY A 117 -29.61 -8.60 -5.66
N ASP A 118 -28.37 -9.02 -5.92
CA ASP A 118 -27.47 -9.61 -4.91
C ASP A 118 -26.53 -8.56 -4.31
N TYR A 119 -26.85 -8.14 -3.08
CA TYR A 119 -26.08 -7.14 -2.34
C TYR A 119 -25.03 -7.74 -1.39
N THR A 120 -24.82 -9.06 -1.41
CA THR A 120 -23.95 -9.74 -0.44
C THR A 120 -22.52 -9.21 -0.50
N LEU A 121 -21.93 -9.16 -1.71
CA LEU A 121 -20.56 -8.68 -1.91
C LEU A 121 -20.41 -7.18 -1.58
N LEU A 122 -21.44 -6.38 -1.87
CA LEU A 122 -21.44 -4.95 -1.56
C LEU A 122 -21.42 -4.72 -0.04
N LYS A 123 -22.26 -5.43 0.72
CA LYS A 123 -22.27 -5.35 2.19
C LYS A 123 -20.96 -5.80 2.81
N GLU A 124 -20.35 -6.84 2.25
CA GLU A 124 -19.04 -7.33 2.69
C GLU A 124 -17.93 -6.28 2.48
N LEU A 125 -17.88 -5.66 1.30
CA LEU A 125 -16.94 -4.56 1.01
C LEU A 125 -17.18 -3.33 1.89
N GLN A 126 -18.44 -2.99 2.18
CA GLN A 126 -18.78 -1.91 3.11
C GLN A 126 -18.18 -2.14 4.49
N GLU A 127 -18.23 -3.38 5.00
CA GLU A 127 -17.65 -3.69 6.31
C GLU A 127 -16.12 -3.55 6.30
N VAL A 128 -15.45 -3.98 5.22
CA VAL A 128 -14.00 -3.79 5.05
C VAL A 128 -13.63 -2.30 5.04
N PHE A 129 -14.36 -1.48 4.29
CA PHE A 129 -14.06 -0.05 4.18
C PHE A 129 -14.50 0.77 5.39
N ARG A 130 -15.29 0.21 6.30
CA ARG A 130 -15.61 0.82 7.59
C ARG A 130 -14.37 0.92 8.48
N HIS A 131 -13.45 -0.04 8.35
CA HIS A 131 -12.22 -0.15 9.13
C HIS A 131 -10.99 -0.33 8.23
N PRO A 132 -10.65 0.62 7.36
CA PRO A 132 -9.67 0.42 6.30
C PRO A 132 -8.22 0.32 6.81
N TYR A 133 -7.97 0.70 8.06
CA TYR A 133 -6.65 0.67 8.71
C TYR A 133 -6.43 -0.56 9.60
N ASP A 134 -7.50 -1.28 9.92
CA ASP A 134 -7.46 -2.40 10.86
C ASP A 134 -6.96 -3.66 10.17
N GLU A 135 -6.33 -4.55 10.95
CA GLU A 135 -6.14 -5.93 10.52
C GLU A 135 -7.52 -6.63 10.52
N GLN A 136 -7.74 -7.56 9.60
CA GLN A 136 -9.02 -8.28 9.48
C GLN A 136 -8.79 -9.78 9.67
N THR A 137 -9.85 -10.59 9.60
CA THR A 137 -9.67 -12.04 9.63
C THR A 137 -8.87 -12.51 8.42
N THR A 138 -8.18 -13.64 8.54
CA THR A 138 -7.39 -14.24 7.47
C THR A 138 -8.20 -14.44 6.18
N GLU A 139 -9.49 -14.76 6.30
CA GLU A 139 -10.41 -14.89 5.17
C GLU A 139 -10.56 -13.57 4.40
N PHE A 140 -10.86 -12.48 5.10
CA PHE A 140 -10.99 -11.14 4.50
C PHE A 140 -9.66 -10.65 3.93
N GLU A 141 -8.55 -10.93 4.59
CA GLU A 141 -7.21 -10.61 4.09
C GLU A 141 -6.90 -11.33 2.77
N ASN A 142 -7.17 -12.63 2.69
CA ASN A 142 -6.95 -13.40 1.46
C ASN A 142 -7.81 -12.90 0.29
N LYS A 143 -9.02 -12.41 0.58
CA LYS A 143 -9.96 -11.93 -0.45
C LYS A 143 -9.66 -10.50 -0.92
N TYR A 144 -9.33 -9.59 0.01
CA TYR A 144 -9.29 -8.15 -0.26
C TYR A 144 -7.90 -7.52 -0.14
N TYR A 145 -6.98 -8.10 0.63
CA TYR A 145 -5.61 -7.60 0.76
C TYR A 145 -4.67 -8.29 -0.24
N ARG A 146 -5.00 -8.12 -1.52
CA ARG A 146 -4.27 -8.70 -2.66
C ARG A 146 -4.05 -7.69 -3.77
N LEU A 147 -3.01 -7.94 -4.55
CA LEU A 147 -2.70 -7.16 -5.75
C LEU A 147 -3.82 -7.29 -6.79
N ARG A 148 -3.92 -6.28 -7.66
CA ARG A 148 -4.79 -6.36 -8.83
C ARG A 148 -4.40 -7.58 -9.67
N PRO A 149 -5.34 -8.45 -10.05
CA PRO A 149 -5.09 -9.54 -10.98
C PRO A 149 -4.49 -9.03 -12.30
N LYS A 150 -3.51 -9.74 -12.85
CA LYS A 150 -2.76 -9.29 -14.05
C LYS A 150 -3.65 -9.14 -15.28
N GLU A 151 -4.71 -9.93 -15.33
CA GLU A 151 -5.72 -9.96 -16.40
C GLU A 151 -6.46 -8.61 -16.51
N LEU A 152 -6.45 -7.80 -15.44
CA LEU A 152 -7.17 -6.53 -15.38
C LEU A 152 -6.32 -5.32 -15.75
N PHE A 153 -5.02 -5.47 -16.06
CA PHE A 153 -4.11 -4.34 -16.33
C PHE A 153 -4.43 -3.54 -17.61
N GLY A 154 -5.26 -4.06 -18.50
CA GLY A 154 -5.67 -3.40 -19.75
C GLY A 154 -7.19 -3.23 -19.92
N VAL A 155 -7.97 -3.53 -18.88
CA VAL A 155 -9.44 -3.47 -18.97
C VAL A 155 -9.89 -2.04 -18.68
N GLY A 156 -10.40 -1.35 -19.71
CA GLY A 156 -10.95 0.00 -19.61
C GLY A 156 -12.11 0.06 -18.60
N GLY A 157 -12.12 1.08 -17.74
CA GLY A 157 -13.11 1.23 -16.66
C GLY A 157 -12.85 0.38 -15.40
N VAL A 158 -11.81 -0.47 -15.40
CA VAL A 158 -11.36 -1.29 -14.26
C VAL A 158 -9.93 -0.95 -13.84
N ALA A 159 -9.09 -0.60 -14.82
CA ALA A 159 -7.67 -0.28 -14.63
C ALA A 159 -7.38 1.22 -14.45
N PHE A 160 -8.29 2.07 -14.92
CA PHE A 160 -8.13 3.52 -15.01
C PHE A 160 -9.42 4.21 -14.57
N TYR A 161 -9.28 5.18 -13.67
CA TYR A 161 -10.34 6.14 -13.39
C TYR A 161 -10.67 6.91 -14.67
N SER A 162 -11.84 6.65 -15.24
CA SER A 162 -12.41 7.53 -16.26
C SER A 162 -12.91 8.79 -15.55
N CYS A 163 -12.04 9.81 -15.45
CA CYS A 163 -12.48 11.16 -15.13
C CYS A 163 -13.03 11.81 -16.41
N SER A 164 -14.26 11.46 -16.78
CA SER A 164 -15.07 12.32 -17.65
C SER A 164 -15.31 13.62 -16.88
N SER A 165 -14.66 14.71 -17.31
CA SER A 165 -14.93 16.07 -16.83
C SER A 165 -16.16 16.65 -17.52
#